data_AF-A0ABD5RQD0-F1
#
_entry.id   AF-A0ABD5RQD0-F1
#
_cell.length_a   1.000
_cell.length_b   1.000
_cell.length_c   1.000
_cell.angle_alpha   90.00
_cell.angle_beta   90.00
_cell.angle_gamma   90.00
#
_symmetry.space_group_name_H-M   'P 1'
#
loop_
_entity.id
_entity.type
_entity.pdbx_description
1 polymer ?
#
loop_
_entity_poly.entity_id
_entity_poly.type
_entity_poly.pdbx_seq_one_letter_code
_entity_poly.pdbx_strand_id
1 'polypeptide(L)'
;MVLPRMREVRTVSNDGLAESYLREWLNRERERDDGIAPPPWVAEIDDPVARKAMAMMAQSFDPVESSEQVSSFEETELFERAYEFSGGESLYDDVRNGNVGRSSYRKGRGGSESIDASSWGAAEVLTEKLWRPSDDDHMLNLMVYGPAPSIAKGSNTGKGKTDFSYTAIDGGIRAYAAVGKTLQACTNNTTDTFPTVKTWSEALEWMQETDGPKVLMLDEAAQGLKFQDMTAGDVLSLAMRLMRKYQCHLILIAHTGKDIPKDVRRSVVFARKDTKTRVTLGNKLDEDSSGDMQIRNVEYELRNLPPTNLAYSSMDDEGEFTWDIDDDDSGETEGLGEEDGDFPECEAINSSNNEPCEKEAMYPRGDPTYCGTHRSRL
;
A
#
# COMPACT_ATOMS: atom_id res chain seq x y z
N MET A 1 63.48 -6.80 53.27
CA MET A 1 62.97 -7.04 51.90
C MET A 1 61.56 -6.44 51.87
N VAL A 2 61.41 -5.29 51.23
CA VAL A 2 60.19 -4.45 51.30
C VAL A 2 59.37 -4.70 50.03
N LEU A 3 58.15 -5.22 50.18
CA LEU A 3 57.21 -5.36 49.06
C LEU A 3 56.56 -4.00 48.75
N PRO A 4 56.50 -3.57 47.48
CA PRO A 4 55.90 -2.30 47.10
C PRO A 4 54.36 -2.37 47.03
N ARG A 5 53.73 -1.27 47.43
CA ARG A 5 52.27 -1.05 47.43
C ARG A 5 51.69 -1.14 46.00
N MET A 6 50.57 -1.85 45.86
CA MET A 6 49.70 -1.77 44.68
C MET A 6 49.16 -0.35 44.51
N ARG A 7 49.31 0.20 43.29
CA ARG A 7 48.60 1.41 42.84
C ARG A 7 47.22 1.00 42.33
N GLU A 8 46.19 1.75 42.73
CA GLU A 8 44.85 1.71 42.15
C GLU A 8 44.90 1.83 40.62
N VAL A 9 44.25 0.89 39.94
CA VAL A 9 43.93 1.00 38.51
C VAL A 9 42.73 1.92 38.40
N ARG A 10 42.95 3.16 37.92
CA ARG A 10 41.86 4.03 37.45
C ARG A 10 41.39 3.49 36.11
N THR A 11 40.17 2.96 36.06
CA THR A 11 39.45 2.74 34.80
C THR A 11 39.11 4.10 34.20
N VAL A 12 39.79 4.45 33.11
CA VAL A 12 39.40 5.57 32.24
C VAL A 12 38.22 5.06 31.40
N SER A 13 37.04 5.65 31.55
CA SER A 13 35.89 5.34 30.69
C SER A 13 36.20 5.82 29.27
N ASN A 14 36.39 4.88 28.34
CA ASN A 14 36.71 5.14 26.93
C ASN A 14 35.50 5.59 26.09
N ASP A 15 34.32 5.77 26.70
CA ASP A 15 33.06 5.99 25.98
C ASP A 15 33.05 7.28 25.16
N GLY A 16 33.77 8.32 25.60
CA GLY A 16 33.79 9.62 24.91
C GLY A 16 34.62 9.63 23.60
N LEU A 17 35.68 8.83 23.52
CA LEU A 17 36.56 8.78 22.33
C LEU A 17 35.91 7.98 21.19
N ALA A 18 35.18 6.92 21.52
CA ALA A 18 34.42 6.15 20.55
C ALA A 18 33.27 6.98 19.97
N GLU A 19 32.58 7.75 20.81
CA GLU A 19 31.47 8.59 20.36
C GLU A 19 31.92 9.78 19.49
N SER A 20 33.04 10.43 19.82
CA SER A 20 33.59 11.51 19.00
C SER A 20 34.04 11.00 17.62
N TYR A 21 34.64 9.81 17.57
CA TYR A 21 35.10 9.19 16.32
C TYR A 21 33.92 8.78 15.44
N LEU A 22 32.87 8.22 16.05
CA LEU A 22 31.64 7.85 15.35
C LEU A 22 30.92 9.08 14.78
N ARG A 23 30.87 10.19 15.51
CA ARG A 23 30.27 11.45 15.04
C ARG A 23 31.07 12.08 13.90
N GLU A 24 32.40 12.09 14.00
CA GLU A 24 33.26 12.61 12.94
C GLU A 24 33.18 11.76 11.67
N TRP A 25 33.11 10.44 11.82
CA TRP A 25 32.92 9.48 10.73
C TRP A 25 31.56 9.64 10.04
N LEU A 26 30.46 9.72 10.81
CA LEU A 26 29.11 9.94 10.28
C LEU A 26 28.95 11.29 9.58
N ASN A 27 29.65 12.33 10.05
CA ASN A 27 29.63 13.64 9.41
C ASN A 27 30.45 13.67 8.11
N ARG A 28 31.57 12.95 8.04
CA ARG A 28 32.37 12.82 6.81
C ARG A 28 31.60 12.07 5.71
N GLU A 29 30.84 11.03 6.04
CA GLU A 29 30.09 10.30 5.01
C GLU A 29 28.81 10.99 4.55
N ARG A 30 28.20 11.84 5.39
CA ARG A 30 27.12 12.73 4.95
C ARG A 30 27.52 13.71 3.85
N GLU A 31 28.81 14.01 3.73
CA GLU A 31 29.34 14.94 2.72
C GLU A 31 29.69 14.24 1.40
N ARG A 32 29.65 12.90 1.31
CA ARG A 32 30.27 12.16 0.20
C ARG A 32 29.36 11.62 -0.89
N ASP A 33 28.11 11.26 -0.63
CA ASP A 33 27.05 11.00 -1.64
C ASP A 33 25.82 10.44 -0.91
N ASP A 34 24.65 10.42 -1.58
CA ASP A 34 23.31 10.07 -1.07
C ASP A 34 23.13 8.61 -0.55
N GLY A 35 24.21 7.91 -0.24
CA GLY A 35 24.23 6.53 0.25
C GLY A 35 24.17 6.42 1.78
N ILE A 36 23.57 5.34 2.26
CA ILE A 36 23.52 4.99 3.69
C ILE A 36 24.91 4.49 4.11
N ALA A 37 25.53 5.15 5.10
CA ALA A 37 26.82 4.71 5.64
C ALA A 37 26.69 3.32 6.30
N PRO A 38 27.57 2.34 5.97
CA PRO A 38 27.49 1.00 6.53
C PRO A 38 27.79 1.00 8.04
N PRO A 39 27.36 -0.02 8.80
CA PRO A 39 27.67 -0.12 10.23
C PRO A 39 29.20 -0.08 10.48
N PRO A 40 29.69 0.43 11.63
CA PRO A 40 31.13 0.70 11.88
C PRO A 40 32.04 -0.53 11.87
N TRP A 41 31.46 -1.73 11.92
CA TRP A 41 32.10 -3.04 11.83
C TRP A 41 31.95 -3.73 10.45
N VAL A 42 31.21 -3.10 9.52
CA VAL A 42 31.10 -3.54 8.12
C VAL A 42 32.03 -2.64 7.31
N ALA A 43 33.18 -3.19 6.94
CA ALA A 43 34.07 -2.53 5.99
C ALA A 43 33.61 -2.85 4.57
N GLU A 44 33.35 -1.83 3.76
CA GLU A 44 33.17 -2.02 2.33
C GLU A 44 34.53 -2.42 1.72
N ILE A 45 34.60 -3.61 1.15
CA ILE A 45 35.79 -4.09 0.46
C ILE A 45 35.62 -3.73 -1.01
N ASP A 46 36.05 -2.55 -1.44
CA ASP A 46 35.91 -2.14 -2.85
C ASP A 46 36.86 -2.86 -3.81
N ASP A 47 37.84 -3.59 -3.28
CA ASP A 47 38.79 -4.35 -4.08
C ASP A 47 38.15 -5.67 -4.57
N PRO A 48 37.94 -5.83 -5.90
CA PRO A 48 37.34 -7.04 -6.46
C PRO A 48 38.20 -8.29 -6.24
N VAL A 49 39.51 -8.15 -6.08
CA VAL A 49 40.42 -9.26 -5.76
C VAL A 49 40.19 -9.73 -4.32
N ALA A 50 40.05 -8.79 -3.39
CA ALA A 50 39.75 -9.10 -2.00
C ALA A 50 38.34 -9.69 -1.83
N ARG A 51 37.33 -9.18 -2.54
CA ARG A 51 35.99 -9.79 -2.58
C ARG A 51 36.03 -11.24 -3.08
N LYS A 52 36.76 -11.49 -4.17
CA LYS A 52 36.95 -12.84 -4.72
C LYS A 52 37.67 -13.77 -3.74
N ALA A 53 38.70 -13.27 -3.04
CA ALA A 53 39.39 -14.04 -2.02
C ALA A 53 38.48 -14.40 -0.84
N MET A 54 37.62 -13.48 -0.41
CA MET A 54 36.61 -13.72 0.64
C MET A 54 35.56 -14.74 0.20
N ALA A 55 35.07 -14.67 -1.04
CA ALA A 55 34.17 -15.66 -1.61
C ALA A 55 34.81 -17.06 -1.64
N MET A 56 36.08 -17.17 -2.04
CA MET A 56 36.82 -18.43 -2.04
C MET A 56 37.05 -18.97 -0.62
N MET A 57 37.35 -18.10 0.34
CA MET A 57 37.49 -18.48 1.75
C MET A 57 36.16 -18.97 2.33
N ALA A 58 35.05 -18.29 2.05
CA ALA A 58 33.71 -18.69 2.48
C ALA A 58 33.33 -20.08 1.93
N GLN A 59 33.53 -20.31 0.63
CA GLN A 59 33.31 -21.61 -0.02
C GLN A 59 34.17 -22.73 0.59
N SER A 60 35.40 -22.42 1.01
CA SER A 60 36.29 -23.42 1.61
C SER A 60 35.89 -23.79 3.04
N PHE A 61 35.19 -22.91 3.75
CA PHE A 61 34.77 -23.09 5.13
C PHE A 61 33.39 -23.74 5.24
N ASP A 62 32.51 -23.48 4.25
CA ASP A 62 31.20 -24.11 4.11
C ASP A 62 31.03 -24.62 2.66
N PRO A 63 31.58 -25.81 2.34
CA PRO A 63 31.52 -26.36 1.00
C PRO A 63 30.07 -26.76 0.69
N VAL A 64 29.35 -25.88 0.01
CA VAL A 64 28.03 -26.19 -0.55
C VAL A 64 28.16 -27.42 -1.45
N GLU A 65 27.34 -28.46 -1.24
CA GLU A 65 27.36 -29.69 -2.04
C GLU A 65 27.01 -29.46 -3.54
N SER A 66 26.68 -28.22 -3.93
CA SER A 66 26.41 -27.88 -5.33
C SER A 66 27.72 -27.65 -6.10
N SER A 67 27.83 -28.27 -7.27
CA SER A 67 28.96 -28.10 -8.20
C SER A 67 29.07 -26.70 -8.83
N GLU A 68 28.37 -25.71 -8.31
CA GLU A 68 28.31 -24.37 -8.85
C GLU A 68 29.25 -23.46 -8.07
N GLN A 69 30.35 -23.05 -8.72
CA GLN A 69 31.23 -22.01 -8.18
C GLN A 69 30.43 -20.72 -8.05
N VAL A 70 30.21 -20.27 -6.83
CA VAL A 70 29.62 -18.97 -6.53
C VAL A 70 30.50 -17.87 -7.14
N SER A 71 29.90 -16.94 -7.88
CA SER A 71 30.62 -15.97 -8.71
C SER A 71 31.02 -14.71 -7.94
N SER A 72 30.37 -14.46 -6.81
CA SER A 72 30.59 -13.32 -5.91
C SER A 72 30.38 -13.69 -4.43
N PHE A 73 30.78 -12.83 -3.50
CA PHE A 73 30.62 -13.10 -2.06
C PHE A 73 29.15 -12.90 -1.63
N GLU A 74 28.47 -11.97 -2.29
CA GLU A 74 27.07 -11.59 -2.09
C GLU A 74 26.10 -12.75 -2.37
N GLU A 75 26.53 -13.74 -3.13
CA GLU A 75 25.78 -14.97 -3.45
C GLU A 75 26.05 -16.11 -2.46
N THR A 76 26.86 -15.90 -1.40
CA THR A 76 27.16 -16.94 -0.42
C THR A 76 26.12 -16.98 0.71
N GLU A 77 25.80 -18.18 1.22
CA GLU A 77 24.89 -18.35 2.38
C GLU A 77 25.43 -17.62 3.62
N LEU A 78 26.75 -17.46 3.74
CA LEU A 78 27.38 -16.68 4.80
C LEU A 78 27.03 -15.19 4.71
N PHE A 79 27.00 -14.62 3.50
CA PHE A 79 26.58 -13.25 3.29
C PHE A 79 25.10 -13.07 3.62
N GLU A 80 24.23 -13.99 3.16
CA GLU A 80 22.80 -13.96 3.50
C GLU A 80 22.59 -14.02 5.02
N ARG A 81 23.24 -14.95 5.72
CA ARG A 81 23.16 -15.05 7.19
C ARG A 81 23.74 -13.83 7.90
N ALA A 82 24.85 -13.27 7.44
CA ALA A 82 25.43 -12.06 8.03
C ALA A 82 24.54 -10.83 7.80
N TYR A 83 23.90 -10.74 6.63
CA TYR A 83 22.93 -9.71 6.29
C TYR A 83 21.66 -9.83 7.15
N GLU A 84 21.11 -11.04 7.28
CA GLU A 84 19.97 -11.32 8.16
C GLU A 84 20.29 -11.04 9.64
N PHE A 85 21.48 -11.44 10.10
CA PHE A 85 21.92 -11.23 11.48
C PHE A 85 22.15 -9.74 11.79
N SER A 86 22.81 -9.00 10.89
CA SER A 86 23.07 -7.56 11.06
C SER A 86 21.80 -6.72 10.93
N GLY A 87 20.86 -7.12 10.06
CA GLY A 87 19.53 -6.53 9.97
C GLY A 87 18.73 -6.76 11.25
N GLY A 88 18.72 -7.99 11.76
CA GLY A 88 17.94 -8.41 12.93
C GLY A 88 18.45 -7.85 14.27
N GLU A 89 19.76 -7.90 14.53
CA GLU A 89 20.33 -7.45 15.81
C GLU A 89 20.24 -5.92 15.98
N SER A 90 20.44 -5.17 14.89
CA SER A 90 20.33 -3.71 14.93
C SER A 90 18.89 -3.22 15.08
N LEU A 91 17.91 -3.93 14.51
CA LEU A 91 16.48 -3.69 14.72
C LEU A 91 16.06 -4.07 16.14
N TYR A 92 16.57 -5.20 16.64
CA TYR A 92 16.32 -5.65 18.01
C TYR A 92 16.82 -4.61 19.02
N ASP A 93 18.02 -4.05 18.82
CA ASP A 93 18.57 -3.01 19.69
C ASP A 93 17.81 -1.69 19.58
N ASP A 94 17.37 -1.28 18.39
CA ASP A 94 16.57 -0.06 18.23
C ASP A 94 15.20 -0.18 18.91
N VAL A 95 14.56 -1.35 18.84
CA VAL A 95 13.30 -1.65 19.54
C VAL A 95 13.51 -1.73 21.05
N ARG A 96 14.55 -2.44 21.50
CA ARG A 96 14.89 -2.58 22.93
C ARG A 96 15.20 -1.23 23.58
N ASN A 97 15.79 -0.31 22.83
CA ASN A 97 16.14 1.03 23.31
C ASN A 97 15.05 2.10 23.05
N GLY A 98 13.86 1.70 22.59
CA GLY A 98 12.72 2.62 22.39
C GLY A 98 12.90 3.62 21.23
N ASN A 99 13.87 3.38 20.33
CA ASN A 99 14.21 4.27 19.22
C ASN A 99 13.47 3.88 17.93
N VAL A 100 12.14 3.76 18.01
CA VAL A 100 11.28 3.33 16.89
C VAL A 100 11.38 4.29 15.68
N GLY A 101 11.70 5.56 15.91
CA GLY A 101 11.95 6.55 14.85
C GLY A 101 13.26 6.33 14.06
N ARG A 102 14.23 5.57 14.60
CA ARG A 102 15.45 5.17 13.86
C ARG A 102 15.23 3.95 12.97
N SER A 103 14.34 3.03 13.38
CA SER A 103 13.96 1.89 12.55
C SER A 103 13.23 2.28 11.26
N SER A 104 12.45 3.38 11.27
CA SER A 104 11.83 3.92 10.05
C SER A 104 12.82 4.62 9.13
N TYR A 105 13.87 5.22 9.67
CA TYR A 105 14.90 5.93 8.89
C TYR A 105 15.89 4.98 8.20
N ARG A 106 16.14 3.79 8.76
CA ARG A 106 16.99 2.75 8.12
C ARG A 106 16.34 2.05 6.93
N LYS A 107 15.01 2.15 6.77
CA LYS A 107 14.30 1.51 5.66
C LYS A 107 14.48 2.18 4.29
N GLY A 108 15.23 3.29 4.21
CA GLY A 108 15.63 3.89 2.94
C GLY A 108 14.47 4.44 2.14
N ARG A 109 14.36 5.77 2.08
CA ARG A 109 13.43 6.43 1.17
C ARG A 109 14.01 6.37 -0.25
N GLY A 110 13.72 5.31 -0.99
CA GLY A 110 14.15 5.17 -2.39
C GLY A 110 13.55 3.96 -3.11
N GLY A 111 12.55 4.22 -3.97
CA GLY A 111 12.01 3.28 -4.96
C GLY A 111 11.17 2.13 -4.39
N SER A 112 9.85 2.23 -4.47
CA SER A 112 8.85 1.19 -4.12
C SER A 112 9.14 0.46 -2.79
N GLU A 113 8.49 0.87 -1.70
CA GLU A 113 8.63 0.18 -0.41
C GLU A 113 8.14 -1.28 -0.54
N SER A 114 9.07 -2.23 -0.68
CA SER A 114 8.74 -3.64 -0.55
C SER A 114 8.58 -3.96 0.92
N ILE A 115 7.34 -4.20 1.34
CA ILE A 115 6.95 -4.47 2.71
C ILE A 115 6.63 -5.95 2.82
N ASP A 116 7.41 -6.66 3.64
CA ASP A 116 7.08 -8.03 4.02
C ASP A 116 5.84 -8.04 4.94
N ALA A 117 4.82 -8.84 4.65
CA ALA A 117 3.61 -8.93 5.47
C ALA A 117 3.74 -9.79 6.72
N SER A 118 4.85 -10.53 6.87
CA SER A 118 5.27 -11.00 8.19
C SER A 118 5.70 -9.84 9.10
N SER A 119 5.97 -8.65 8.52
CA SER A 119 6.25 -7.44 9.26
C SER A 119 4.96 -6.66 9.57
N TRP A 120 4.99 -5.93 10.69
CA TRP A 120 3.97 -4.95 11.07
C TRP A 120 3.63 -3.93 9.97
N GLY A 121 4.50 -3.75 8.97
CA GLY A 121 4.29 -2.80 7.89
C GLY A 121 3.11 -3.15 6.98
N ALA A 122 2.82 -4.43 6.71
CA ALA A 122 1.66 -4.73 5.85
C ALA A 122 0.34 -4.47 6.57
N ALA A 123 0.30 -4.73 7.88
CA ALA A 123 -0.84 -4.33 8.70
C ALA A 123 -1.01 -2.81 8.68
N GLU A 124 0.07 -2.04 8.87
CA GLU A 124 0.05 -0.57 8.77
C GLU A 124 -0.49 -0.08 7.41
N VAL A 125 -0.03 -0.67 6.30
CA VAL A 125 -0.54 -0.31 4.96
C VAL A 125 -2.03 -0.61 4.86
N LEU A 126 -2.45 -1.80 5.29
CA LEU A 126 -3.84 -2.25 5.20
C LEU A 126 -4.78 -1.60 6.21
N THR A 127 -4.30 -0.97 7.29
CA THR A 127 -5.16 -0.31 8.29
C THR A 127 -5.05 1.21 8.27
N GLU A 128 -3.86 1.76 8.04
CA GLU A 128 -3.61 3.21 8.18
C GLU A 128 -3.43 3.93 6.83
N LYS A 129 -2.84 3.27 5.83
CA LYS A 129 -2.57 3.93 4.54
C LYS A 129 -3.75 3.79 3.58
N LEU A 130 -4.32 2.59 3.51
CA LEU A 130 -5.42 2.27 2.61
C LEU A 130 -6.76 2.83 3.10
N TRP A 131 -7.01 2.73 4.41
CA TRP A 131 -8.21 3.28 5.05
C TRP A 131 -7.85 4.52 5.85
N ARG A 132 -8.68 5.56 5.71
CA ARG A 132 -8.50 6.84 6.42
C ARG A 132 -9.78 7.17 7.19
N PRO A 133 -10.12 6.41 8.23
CA PRO A 133 -11.42 6.54 8.91
C PRO A 133 -11.62 7.87 9.67
N SER A 134 -10.54 8.63 9.87
CA SER A 134 -10.56 9.99 10.41
C SER A 134 -11.00 11.06 9.39
N ASP A 135 -10.98 10.71 8.12
CA ASP A 135 -11.39 11.56 7.00
C ASP A 135 -12.79 11.12 6.56
N ASP A 136 -13.81 11.93 6.90
CA ASP A 136 -15.21 11.61 6.66
C ASP A 136 -15.57 11.63 5.15
N ASP A 137 -14.72 12.25 4.33
CA ASP A 137 -14.83 12.30 2.87
C ASP A 137 -13.99 11.21 2.17
N HIS A 138 -13.21 10.42 2.92
CA HIS A 138 -12.36 9.40 2.34
C HIS A 138 -13.20 8.26 1.78
N MET A 139 -13.08 8.09 0.47
CA MET A 139 -13.69 6.99 -0.28
C MET A 139 -12.58 6.13 -0.88
N LEU A 140 -12.59 4.86 -0.51
CA LEU A 140 -11.63 3.90 -1.03
C LEU A 140 -12.32 3.20 -2.19
N ASN A 141 -11.82 3.42 -3.40
CA ASN A 141 -12.22 2.68 -4.58
C ASN A 141 -11.03 1.83 -5.02
N LEU A 142 -11.03 0.56 -4.61
CA LEU A 142 -9.94 -0.38 -4.81
C LEU A 142 -10.27 -1.33 -5.96
N MET A 143 -9.39 -1.41 -6.95
CA MET A 143 -9.48 -2.33 -8.08
C MET A 143 -8.46 -3.45 -7.93
N VAL A 144 -8.92 -4.67 -7.64
CA VAL A 144 -8.06 -5.84 -7.45
C VAL A 144 -8.02 -6.67 -8.73
N TYR A 145 -6.84 -6.89 -9.32
CA TYR A 145 -6.72 -7.61 -10.59
C TYR A 145 -5.49 -8.52 -10.66
N GLY A 146 -5.47 -9.50 -11.57
CA GLY A 146 -4.32 -10.37 -11.80
C GLY A 146 -3.50 -9.99 -13.03
N PRO A 147 -2.23 -10.44 -13.13
CA PRO A 147 -1.44 -10.30 -14.37
C PRO A 147 -2.15 -11.01 -15.52
N ALA A 148 -2.00 -10.58 -16.78
CA ALA A 148 -2.57 -11.30 -17.93
C ALA A 148 -2.18 -12.80 -17.91
N PRO A 149 -3.09 -13.70 -18.32
CA PRO A 149 -2.80 -15.12 -18.31
C PRO A 149 -1.66 -15.40 -19.28
N SER A 150 -0.56 -15.95 -18.77
CA SER A 150 0.53 -16.41 -19.65
C SER A 150 0.01 -17.58 -20.48
N ILE A 151 0.27 -17.60 -21.78
CA ILE A 151 -0.14 -18.68 -22.71
C ILE A 151 0.27 -20.07 -22.19
N ALA A 152 1.33 -20.15 -21.38
CA ALA A 152 1.87 -21.38 -20.81
C ALA A 152 1.20 -21.87 -19.50
N LYS A 153 0.47 -21.01 -18.77
CA LYS A 153 -0.21 -21.37 -17.51
C LYS A 153 -1.65 -20.88 -17.59
N GLY A 154 -2.55 -21.82 -17.90
CA GLY A 154 -3.98 -21.56 -18.03
C GLY A 154 -4.58 -20.84 -16.82
N SER A 155 -5.52 -19.95 -17.13
CA SER A 155 -6.38 -19.10 -16.29
C SER A 155 -5.72 -18.19 -15.23
N ASN A 156 -6.29 -16.99 -15.08
CA ASN A 156 -5.96 -16.02 -14.02
C ASN A 156 -6.60 -16.33 -12.67
N THR A 157 -7.23 -17.51 -12.56
CA THR A 157 -7.94 -17.97 -11.38
C THR A 157 -6.94 -18.47 -10.34
N GLY A 158 -7.26 -18.33 -9.05
CA GLY A 158 -6.43 -18.88 -7.96
C GLY A 158 -5.22 -18.03 -7.56
N LYS A 159 -5.14 -16.77 -7.97
CA LYS A 159 -4.12 -15.81 -7.50
C LYS A 159 -4.39 -15.24 -6.09
N GLY A 160 -5.54 -15.53 -5.48
CA GLY A 160 -5.92 -15.00 -4.16
C GLY A 160 -6.41 -13.55 -4.20
N LYS A 161 -7.16 -13.17 -5.25
CA LYS A 161 -7.75 -11.82 -5.38
C LYS A 161 -8.85 -11.60 -4.32
N THR A 162 -9.76 -12.57 -4.22
CA THR A 162 -10.84 -12.60 -3.23
C THR A 162 -10.28 -12.65 -1.81
N ASP A 163 -9.32 -13.55 -1.53
CA ASP A 163 -8.58 -13.60 -0.25
C ASP A 163 -8.00 -12.24 0.15
N PHE A 164 -7.32 -11.56 -0.79
CA PHE A 164 -6.74 -10.24 -0.53
C PHE A 164 -7.82 -9.19 -0.26
N SER A 165 -8.92 -9.23 -0.99
CA SER A 165 -10.03 -8.28 -0.83
C SER A 165 -10.67 -8.41 0.56
N TYR A 166 -10.90 -9.65 1.01
CA TYR A 166 -11.32 -9.92 2.38
C TYR A 166 -10.30 -9.46 3.43
N THR A 167 -9.01 -9.64 3.16
CA THR A 167 -7.94 -9.14 4.04
C THR A 167 -7.95 -7.62 4.13
N ALA A 168 -8.21 -6.93 3.01
CA ALA A 168 -8.37 -5.48 2.99
C ALA A 168 -9.61 -5.03 3.79
N ILE A 169 -10.73 -5.75 3.69
CA ILE A 169 -11.94 -5.50 4.49
C ILE A 169 -11.66 -5.66 6.00
N ASP A 170 -10.98 -6.73 6.42
CA ASP A 170 -10.59 -6.91 7.83
C ASP A 170 -9.68 -5.77 8.31
N GLY A 171 -8.74 -5.32 7.46
CA GLY A 171 -7.95 -4.12 7.70
C GLY A 171 -8.81 -2.87 7.91
N GLY A 172 -9.84 -2.68 7.09
CA GLY A 172 -10.80 -1.59 7.20
C GLY A 172 -11.62 -1.65 8.48
N ILE A 173 -12.16 -2.83 8.82
CA ILE A 173 -12.93 -3.04 10.07
C ILE A 173 -12.08 -2.64 11.28
N ARG A 174 -10.81 -3.06 11.33
CA ARG A 174 -9.87 -2.70 12.40
C ARG A 174 -9.58 -1.19 12.43
N ALA A 175 -9.37 -0.59 11.26
CA ALA A 175 -9.10 0.84 11.14
C ALA A 175 -10.28 1.70 11.66
N TYR A 176 -11.50 1.38 11.24
CA TYR A 176 -12.70 2.08 11.70
C TYR A 176 -12.97 1.84 13.19
N ALA A 177 -12.78 0.62 13.68
CA ALA A 177 -12.92 0.32 15.11
C ALA A 177 -11.94 1.13 15.98
N ALA A 178 -10.72 1.39 15.49
CA ALA A 178 -9.73 2.19 16.22
C ALA A 178 -10.15 3.65 16.45
N VAL A 179 -11.08 4.18 15.65
CA VAL A 179 -11.67 5.52 15.82
C VAL A 179 -13.10 5.48 16.36
N GLY A 180 -13.55 4.33 16.89
CA GLY A 180 -14.88 4.17 17.47
C GLY A 180 -16.03 4.15 16.45
N LYS A 181 -15.75 3.81 15.19
CA LYS A 181 -16.74 3.62 14.12
C LYS A 181 -16.84 2.14 13.76
N THR A 182 -17.97 1.73 13.18
CA THR A 182 -18.16 0.37 12.66
C THR A 182 -18.21 0.43 11.13
N LEU A 183 -17.31 -0.30 10.46
CA LEU A 183 -17.37 -0.49 9.01
C LEU A 183 -18.29 -1.69 8.71
N GLN A 184 -19.36 -1.46 7.97
CA GLN A 184 -20.28 -2.51 7.53
C GLN A 184 -19.88 -3.00 6.15
N ALA A 185 -19.77 -4.31 5.94
CA ALA A 185 -19.40 -4.89 4.65
C ALA A 185 -20.58 -5.61 4.01
N CYS A 186 -20.67 -5.55 2.69
CA CYS A 186 -21.61 -6.30 1.86
C CYS A 186 -20.86 -6.82 0.63
N THR A 187 -21.21 -8.02 0.18
CA THR A 187 -20.54 -8.70 -0.94
C THR A 187 -21.54 -9.28 -1.92
N ASN A 188 -21.10 -9.72 -3.10
CA ASN A 188 -21.90 -10.58 -3.98
C ASN A 188 -21.57 -12.08 -3.83
N ASN A 189 -20.77 -12.41 -2.81
CA ASN A 189 -20.42 -13.78 -2.49
C ASN A 189 -21.47 -14.37 -1.55
N THR A 190 -21.82 -15.63 -1.79
CA THR A 190 -22.92 -16.34 -1.11
C THR A 190 -22.45 -17.20 0.05
N THR A 191 -21.15 -17.47 0.12
CA THR A 191 -20.57 -18.42 1.08
C THR A 191 -19.81 -17.75 2.23
N ASP A 192 -19.69 -16.41 2.20
CA ASP A 192 -19.10 -15.64 3.28
C ASP A 192 -20.15 -15.29 4.37
N THR A 193 -19.76 -14.47 5.35
CA THR A 193 -20.63 -14.09 6.48
C THR A 193 -21.32 -12.74 6.31
N PHE A 194 -21.09 -12.04 5.20
CA PHE A 194 -21.61 -10.70 4.95
C PHE A 194 -22.99 -10.78 4.27
N PRO A 195 -23.80 -9.72 4.33
CA PRO A 195 -24.98 -9.59 3.49
C PRO A 195 -24.60 -9.72 2.02
N THR A 196 -25.37 -10.52 1.28
CA THR A 196 -25.17 -10.75 -0.16
C THR A 196 -26.07 -9.83 -0.99
N VAL A 197 -25.52 -9.23 -2.05
CA VAL A 197 -26.26 -8.49 -3.10
C VAL A 197 -25.95 -9.07 -4.47
N LYS A 198 -26.96 -9.15 -5.34
CA LYS A 198 -26.86 -9.72 -6.69
C LYS A 198 -27.06 -8.71 -7.79
N THR A 199 -27.69 -7.59 -7.48
CA THR A 199 -27.90 -6.50 -8.45
C THR A 199 -27.47 -5.16 -7.88
N TRP A 200 -27.31 -4.16 -8.76
CA TRP A 200 -26.99 -2.80 -8.35
C TRP A 200 -28.14 -2.17 -7.55
N SER A 201 -29.39 -2.44 -7.92
CA SER A 201 -30.55 -1.98 -7.14
C SER A 201 -30.53 -2.51 -5.70
N GLU A 202 -30.23 -3.80 -5.50
CA GLU A 202 -30.10 -4.40 -4.16
C GLU A 202 -28.94 -3.77 -3.37
N ALA A 203 -27.80 -3.51 -4.04
CA ALA A 203 -26.67 -2.83 -3.41
C ALA A 203 -27.03 -1.39 -3.00
N LEU A 204 -27.80 -0.67 -3.83
CA LEU A 204 -28.26 0.68 -3.55
C LEU A 204 -29.26 0.72 -2.39
N GLU A 205 -30.21 -0.20 -2.34
CA GLU A 205 -31.13 -0.36 -1.21
C GLU A 205 -30.35 -0.61 0.08
N TRP A 206 -29.41 -1.56 0.07
CA TRP A 206 -28.54 -1.83 1.23
C TRP A 206 -27.77 -0.59 1.67
N MET A 207 -27.21 0.19 0.74
CA MET A 207 -26.49 1.44 1.05
C MET A 207 -27.39 2.51 1.69
N GLN A 208 -28.67 2.57 1.31
CA GLN A 208 -29.65 3.53 1.84
C GLN A 208 -30.15 3.13 3.23
N GLU A 209 -30.37 1.85 3.46
CA GLU A 209 -30.88 1.34 4.75
C GLU A 209 -29.80 1.23 5.83
N THR A 210 -28.54 1.12 5.42
CA THR A 210 -27.43 0.88 6.33
C THR A 210 -26.74 2.19 6.74
N ASP A 211 -26.72 2.51 8.03
CA ASP A 211 -26.07 3.70 8.55
C ASP A 211 -24.54 3.56 8.70
N GLY A 212 -23.84 4.69 8.56
CA GLY A 212 -22.40 4.80 8.82
C GLY A 212 -21.50 4.32 7.66
N PRO A 213 -20.19 4.13 7.93
CA PRO A 213 -19.22 3.71 6.93
C PRO A 213 -19.51 2.30 6.41
N LYS A 214 -19.47 2.14 5.08
CA LYS A 214 -19.83 0.91 4.38
C LYS A 214 -18.73 0.49 3.42
N VAL A 215 -18.59 -0.79 3.14
CA VAL A 215 -17.77 -1.30 2.03
C VAL A 215 -18.58 -2.30 1.22
N LEU A 216 -18.65 -2.07 -0.09
CA LEU A 216 -19.21 -2.99 -1.07
C LEU A 216 -18.06 -3.71 -1.78
N MET A 217 -18.03 -5.04 -1.70
CA MET A 217 -17.09 -5.88 -2.44
C MET A 217 -17.80 -6.64 -3.55
N LEU A 218 -17.37 -6.46 -4.78
CA LEU A 218 -17.93 -7.16 -5.92
C LEU A 218 -16.85 -8.05 -6.56
N ASP A 219 -16.99 -9.37 -6.39
CA ASP A 219 -16.16 -10.36 -7.06
C ASP A 219 -16.64 -10.60 -8.49
N GLU A 220 -15.70 -10.75 -9.43
CA GLU A 220 -15.90 -10.93 -10.88
C GLU A 220 -16.85 -9.95 -11.60
N ALA A 221 -17.39 -8.93 -10.93
CA ALA A 221 -18.35 -7.97 -11.51
C ALA A 221 -17.76 -7.08 -12.60
N ALA A 222 -16.43 -7.02 -12.74
CA ALA A 222 -15.77 -6.35 -13.85
C ALA A 222 -16.05 -7.02 -15.21
N GLN A 223 -16.48 -8.29 -15.24
CA GLN A 223 -16.92 -8.93 -16.49
C GLN A 223 -18.16 -8.23 -17.06
N GLY A 224 -19.11 -7.84 -16.21
CA GLY A 224 -20.30 -7.10 -16.62
C GLY A 224 -19.96 -5.76 -17.29
N LEU A 225 -18.85 -5.13 -16.86
CA LEU A 225 -18.37 -3.87 -17.42
C LEU A 225 -17.72 -3.99 -18.80
N LYS A 226 -17.33 -5.20 -19.23
CA LYS A 226 -16.68 -5.41 -20.53
C LYS A 226 -17.66 -5.52 -21.70
N PHE A 227 -18.88 -5.99 -21.44
CA PHE A 227 -19.84 -6.33 -22.49
C PHE A 227 -20.83 -5.21 -22.80
N GLN A 228 -20.91 -4.22 -21.91
CA GLN A 228 -21.61 -2.98 -22.16
C GLN A 228 -20.58 -1.96 -22.68
N ASP A 229 -20.90 -1.29 -23.78
CA ASP A 229 -20.05 -0.30 -24.48
C ASP A 229 -19.64 0.88 -23.55
N MET A 230 -19.21 2.02 -24.10
CA MET A 230 -18.83 3.24 -23.34
C MET A 230 -19.72 3.56 -22.11
N THR A 231 -21.01 3.16 -22.14
CA THR A 231 -21.98 3.24 -21.04
C THR A 231 -21.53 2.56 -19.74
N ALA A 232 -20.75 1.48 -19.78
CA ALA A 232 -20.28 0.79 -18.56
C ALA A 232 -19.37 1.67 -17.69
N GLY A 233 -18.55 2.52 -18.33
CA GLY A 233 -17.71 3.48 -17.64
C GLY A 233 -18.53 4.58 -16.97
N ASP A 234 -19.58 5.05 -17.64
CA ASP A 234 -20.49 6.06 -17.13
C ASP A 234 -21.33 5.52 -15.97
N VAL A 235 -21.83 4.29 -16.10
CA VAL A 235 -22.54 3.55 -15.05
C VAL A 235 -21.67 3.41 -13.80
N LEU A 236 -20.44 2.91 -13.93
CA LEU A 236 -19.57 2.77 -12.77
C LEU A 236 -19.17 4.13 -12.18
N SER A 237 -19.02 5.16 -13.01
CA SER A 237 -18.75 6.52 -12.54
C SER A 237 -19.93 7.11 -11.74
N LEU A 238 -21.16 6.89 -12.22
CA LEU A 238 -22.39 7.25 -11.52
C LEU A 238 -22.51 6.48 -10.20
N ALA A 239 -22.26 5.17 -10.23
CA ALA A 239 -22.23 4.31 -9.06
C ALA A 239 -21.23 4.83 -8.01
N MET A 240 -20.02 5.23 -8.42
CA MET A 240 -19.01 5.81 -7.52
C MET A 240 -19.46 7.14 -6.90
N ARG A 241 -20.21 7.98 -7.64
CA ARG A 241 -20.80 9.22 -7.08
C ARG A 241 -21.87 8.90 -6.03
N LEU A 242 -22.76 7.95 -6.31
CA LEU A 242 -23.78 7.50 -5.36
C LEU A 242 -23.15 6.87 -4.11
N MET A 243 -22.13 6.02 -4.29
CA MET A 243 -21.37 5.44 -3.19
C MET A 243 -20.77 6.51 -2.27
N ARG A 244 -20.25 7.62 -2.83
CA ARG A 244 -19.76 8.76 -2.04
C ARG A 244 -20.86 9.39 -1.18
N LYS A 245 -22.06 9.58 -1.73
CA LYS A 245 -23.21 10.11 -0.98
C LYS A 245 -23.56 9.25 0.24
N TYR A 246 -23.39 7.94 0.13
CA TYR A 246 -23.69 6.98 1.21
C TYR A 246 -22.47 6.57 2.05
N GLN A 247 -21.30 7.22 1.90
CA GLN A 247 -20.05 6.86 2.58
C GLN A 247 -19.68 5.37 2.42
N CYS A 248 -19.81 4.85 1.19
CA CYS A 248 -19.60 3.44 0.85
C CYS A 248 -18.34 3.21 0.02
N HIS A 249 -17.29 2.65 0.62
CA HIS A 249 -16.10 2.20 -0.10
C HIS A 249 -16.43 1.10 -1.12
N LEU A 250 -15.68 1.04 -2.21
CA LEU A 250 -15.81 0.03 -3.25
C LEU A 250 -14.54 -0.82 -3.33
N ILE A 251 -14.70 -2.14 -3.33
CA ILE A 251 -13.64 -3.08 -3.73
C ILE A 251 -14.18 -3.89 -4.92
N LEU A 252 -13.64 -3.66 -6.10
CA LEU A 252 -14.03 -4.39 -7.31
C LEU A 252 -12.91 -5.35 -7.73
N ILE A 253 -13.27 -6.61 -7.96
CA ILE A 253 -12.33 -7.65 -8.39
C ILE A 253 -12.48 -7.89 -9.89
N ALA A 254 -11.38 -7.75 -10.60
CA ALA A 254 -11.27 -7.94 -12.04
C ALA A 254 -10.32 -9.09 -12.40
N HIS A 255 -10.49 -9.69 -13.58
CA HIS A 255 -9.59 -10.75 -14.04
C HIS A 255 -8.21 -10.21 -14.41
N THR A 256 -8.19 -9.11 -15.14
CA THR A 256 -7.02 -8.41 -15.65
C THR A 256 -7.22 -6.91 -15.51
N GLY A 257 -6.14 -6.13 -15.62
CA GLY A 257 -6.27 -4.67 -15.64
C GLY A 257 -6.99 -4.14 -16.90
N LYS A 258 -7.15 -4.99 -17.94
CA LYS A 258 -7.83 -4.62 -19.18
C LYS A 258 -9.35 -4.54 -19.01
N ASP A 259 -9.89 -5.23 -18.01
CA ASP A 259 -11.31 -5.18 -17.64
C ASP A 259 -11.73 -3.82 -17.08
N ILE A 260 -10.78 -2.96 -16.71
CA ILE A 260 -11.07 -1.70 -16.03
C ILE A 260 -11.22 -0.58 -17.08
N PRO A 261 -12.39 0.09 -17.19
CA PRO A 261 -12.61 1.20 -18.11
C PRO A 261 -11.63 2.36 -17.88
N LYS A 262 -11.24 3.07 -18.95
CA LYS A 262 -10.21 4.12 -18.88
C LYS A 262 -10.57 5.26 -17.94
N ASP A 263 -11.85 5.64 -17.87
CA ASP A 263 -12.30 6.76 -17.04
C ASP A 263 -12.28 6.41 -15.55
N VAL A 264 -12.63 5.18 -15.22
CA VAL A 264 -12.58 4.63 -13.86
C VAL A 264 -11.13 4.56 -13.35
N ARG A 265 -10.15 4.30 -14.22
CA ARG A 265 -8.73 4.16 -13.83
C ARG A 265 -8.14 5.40 -13.14
N ARG A 266 -8.74 6.57 -13.31
CA ARG A 266 -8.26 7.83 -12.73
C ARG A 266 -8.70 8.03 -11.28
N SER A 267 -9.73 7.31 -10.85
CA SER A 267 -10.46 7.54 -9.59
C SER A 267 -10.32 6.38 -8.60
N VAL A 268 -9.40 5.44 -8.89
CA VAL A 268 -9.25 4.18 -8.15
C VAL A 268 -7.79 3.92 -7.79
N VAL A 269 -7.61 3.25 -6.66
CA VAL A 269 -6.33 2.63 -6.28
C VAL A 269 -6.29 1.23 -6.88
N PHE A 270 -5.15 0.84 -7.43
CA PHE A 270 -4.96 -0.48 -8.02
C PHE A 270 -4.24 -1.42 -7.08
N ALA A 271 -4.69 -2.68 -7.05
CA ALA A 271 -4.06 -3.79 -6.37
C ALA A 271 -3.81 -4.95 -7.35
N ARG A 272 -2.59 -5.06 -7.87
CA ARG A 272 -2.20 -6.17 -8.73
C ARG A 272 -1.78 -7.37 -7.90
N LYS A 273 -2.51 -8.47 -8.03
CA LYS A 273 -2.26 -9.74 -7.34
C LYS A 273 -1.37 -10.66 -8.19
N ASP A 274 -0.05 -10.57 -7.99
CA ASP A 274 0.93 -11.35 -8.77
C ASP A 274 0.91 -12.84 -8.38
N THR A 275 0.79 -13.13 -7.09
CA THR A 275 0.72 -14.47 -6.49
C THR A 275 -0.25 -14.47 -5.31
N LYS A 276 -0.57 -15.64 -4.72
CA LYS A 276 -1.40 -15.74 -3.50
C LYS A 276 -0.87 -14.91 -2.33
N THR A 277 0.45 -14.73 -2.25
CA THR A 277 1.11 -14.05 -1.13
C THR A 277 1.68 -12.68 -1.48
N ARG A 278 1.64 -12.25 -2.75
CA ARG A 278 2.16 -10.94 -3.18
C ARG A 278 1.07 -10.06 -3.80
N VAL A 279 1.07 -8.79 -3.45
CA VAL A 279 0.25 -7.75 -4.09
C VAL A 279 1.09 -6.50 -4.29
N THR A 280 0.88 -5.83 -5.41
CA THR A 280 1.45 -4.53 -5.71
C THR A 280 0.34 -3.50 -5.69
N LEU A 281 0.49 -2.45 -4.89
CA LEU A 281 -0.47 -1.36 -4.72
C LEU A 281 0.07 -0.09 -5.35
N GLY A 282 -0.81 0.68 -5.98
CA GLY A 282 -0.45 2.01 -6.44
C GLY A 282 -1.48 2.63 -7.35
N ASN A 283 -1.01 3.64 -8.08
CA ASN A 283 -1.85 4.49 -8.90
C ASN A 283 -1.40 4.46 -10.37
N LYS A 284 -2.33 4.78 -11.26
CA LYS A 284 -2.16 4.75 -12.73
C LYS A 284 -1.86 3.36 -13.29
N LEU A 285 -2.57 3.02 -14.35
CA LEU A 285 -2.50 1.71 -14.99
C LEU A 285 -2.18 1.88 -16.48
N ASP A 286 -1.02 1.39 -16.90
CA ASP A 286 -0.56 1.45 -18.28
C ASP A 286 -0.31 0.06 -18.85
N GLU A 287 -0.45 -0.07 -20.16
CA GLU A 287 -0.11 -1.28 -20.89
C GLU A 287 1.39 -1.30 -21.20
N ASP A 288 2.07 -2.39 -20.84
CA ASP A 288 3.47 -2.62 -21.17
C ASP A 288 3.65 -3.16 -22.61
N SER A 289 4.90 -3.38 -23.03
CA SER A 289 5.20 -3.90 -24.37
C SER A 289 4.67 -5.31 -24.64
N SER A 290 4.31 -6.06 -23.59
CA SER A 290 3.71 -7.39 -23.70
C SER A 290 2.18 -7.35 -23.79
N GLY A 291 1.59 -6.17 -23.65
CA GLY A 291 0.16 -6.00 -23.58
C GLY A 291 -0.43 -6.32 -22.20
N ASP A 292 0.40 -6.40 -21.15
CA ASP A 292 -0.08 -6.57 -19.77
C ASP A 292 -0.22 -5.22 -19.08
N MET A 293 -1.21 -5.11 -18.18
CA MET A 293 -1.50 -3.87 -17.48
C MET A 293 -0.67 -3.78 -16.19
N GLN A 294 0.25 -2.82 -16.15
CA GLN A 294 1.15 -2.56 -15.03
C GLN A 294 0.75 -1.30 -14.26
N ILE A 295 0.94 -1.34 -12.94
CA ILE A 295 0.83 -0.15 -12.09
C ILE A 295 2.09 0.70 -12.32
N ARG A 296 1.92 1.94 -12.79
CA ARG A 296 3.05 2.86 -13.07
C ARG A 296 3.60 3.49 -11.81
N ASN A 297 2.72 4.00 -10.95
CA ASN A 297 3.10 4.65 -9.70
C ASN A 297 2.90 3.65 -8.57
N VAL A 298 3.81 2.68 -8.47
CA VAL A 298 3.82 1.72 -7.37
C VAL A 298 4.09 2.46 -6.06
N GLU A 299 3.15 2.36 -5.13
CA GLU A 299 3.28 2.94 -3.79
C GLU A 299 3.81 1.91 -2.80
N TYR A 300 3.28 0.68 -2.88
CA TYR A 300 3.64 -0.40 -1.95
C TYR A 300 3.72 -1.74 -2.69
N GLU A 301 4.67 -2.59 -2.30
CA GLU A 301 4.63 -4.02 -2.64
C GLU A 301 4.50 -4.83 -1.36
N LEU A 302 3.37 -5.49 -1.14
CA LEU A 302 3.20 -6.38 0.02
C LEU A 302 3.55 -7.82 -0.38
N ARG A 303 4.43 -8.46 0.39
CA ARG A 303 4.86 -9.87 0.20
C ARG A 303 4.42 -10.72 1.38
N ASN A 304 4.42 -12.05 1.27
CA ASN A 304 4.04 -12.96 2.37
C ASN A 304 2.67 -12.69 3.01
N LEU A 305 1.70 -12.18 2.22
CA LEU A 305 0.35 -11.95 2.71
C LEU A 305 -0.24 -13.25 3.26
N PRO A 306 -0.75 -13.25 4.51
CA PRO A 306 -1.43 -14.41 5.05
C PRO A 306 -2.73 -14.65 4.29
N PRO A 307 -3.25 -15.89 4.28
CA PRO A 307 -4.61 -16.15 3.83
C PRO A 307 -5.61 -15.39 4.73
N THR A 308 -6.79 -15.10 4.19
CA THR A 308 -7.87 -14.52 5.00
C THR A 308 -8.31 -15.49 6.09
N ASN A 309 -8.73 -14.96 7.23
CA ASN A 309 -9.35 -15.75 8.31
C ASN A 309 -10.85 -15.97 8.08
N LEU A 310 -11.43 -15.31 7.07
CA LEU A 310 -12.84 -15.46 6.73
C LEU A 310 -13.06 -16.81 6.04
N ALA A 311 -14.01 -17.59 6.56
CA ALA A 311 -14.41 -18.84 5.94
C ALA A 311 -15.32 -18.53 4.74
N TYR A 312 -14.92 -18.97 3.55
CA TYR A 312 -15.72 -18.90 2.32
C TYR A 312 -15.32 -20.06 1.37
N SER A 313 -16.18 -20.44 0.43
CA SER A 313 -15.87 -21.46 -0.59
C SER A 313 -15.35 -20.79 -1.86
N SER A 314 -14.07 -20.96 -2.16
CA SER A 314 -13.49 -20.38 -3.39
C SER A 314 -13.87 -21.13 -4.68
N MET A 315 -14.50 -22.31 -4.58
CA MET A 315 -14.82 -23.15 -5.76
C MET A 315 -16.28 -23.03 -6.20
N ASP A 316 -17.19 -22.76 -5.26
CA ASP A 316 -18.63 -22.77 -5.53
C ASP A 316 -19.24 -21.36 -5.56
N ASP A 317 -18.44 -20.33 -5.31
CA ASP A 317 -18.89 -18.94 -5.18
C ASP A 317 -18.37 -18.13 -6.37
N GLU A 318 -19.14 -18.13 -7.46
CA GLU A 318 -18.79 -17.43 -8.71
C GLU A 318 -19.25 -15.95 -8.71
N GLY A 319 -19.74 -15.42 -7.60
CA GLY A 319 -20.00 -13.98 -7.42
C GLY A 319 -20.79 -13.35 -8.58
N GLU A 320 -21.97 -13.87 -8.90
CA GLU A 320 -22.78 -13.31 -10.00
C GLU A 320 -23.35 -11.94 -9.59
N PHE A 321 -23.05 -10.90 -10.36
CA PHE A 321 -23.56 -9.55 -10.14
C PHE A 321 -24.06 -8.92 -11.44
N THR A 322 -25.28 -8.39 -11.41
CA THR A 322 -25.92 -7.74 -12.56
C THR A 322 -26.03 -6.23 -12.37
N TRP A 323 -25.55 -5.46 -13.35
CA TRP A 323 -25.77 -4.02 -13.42
C TRP A 323 -27.15 -3.76 -14.04
N ASP A 324 -28.18 -3.65 -13.19
CA ASP A 324 -29.59 -3.42 -13.54
C ASP A 324 -29.95 -1.93 -13.54
N ILE A 325 -29.08 -1.09 -14.10
CA ILE A 325 -29.34 0.35 -14.25
C ILE A 325 -30.09 0.56 -15.57
N ASP A 326 -31.35 1.00 -15.48
CA ASP A 326 -32.15 1.31 -16.65
C ASP A 326 -31.57 2.54 -17.39
N ASP A 327 -31.35 2.42 -18.71
CA ASP A 327 -30.81 3.49 -19.55
C ASP A 327 -31.67 4.78 -19.50
N ASP A 328 -32.98 4.67 -19.23
CA ASP A 328 -33.89 5.82 -19.11
C ASP A 328 -33.65 6.63 -17.81
N ASP A 329 -33.05 6.02 -16.77
CA ASP A 329 -32.74 6.71 -15.51
C ASP A 329 -31.45 7.56 -15.62
N SER A 330 -30.70 7.41 -16.72
CA SER A 330 -29.58 8.31 -17.02
C SER A 330 -30.04 9.75 -17.33
N GLY A 331 -31.32 9.92 -17.71
CA GLY A 331 -31.96 11.22 -17.98
C GLY A 331 -32.60 11.89 -16.76
N GLU A 332 -32.98 11.14 -15.72
CA GLU A 332 -33.56 11.71 -14.48
C GLU A 332 -32.51 12.04 -13.40
N THR A 333 -31.24 12.06 -13.78
CA THR A 333 -30.23 12.86 -13.06
C THR A 333 -30.51 14.37 -13.17
N GLU A 334 -31.60 14.81 -13.81
CA GLU A 334 -32.14 16.17 -13.68
C GLU A 334 -32.70 16.47 -12.27
N GLY A 335 -32.91 15.46 -11.41
CA GLY A 335 -33.29 15.63 -10.00
C GLY A 335 -32.14 15.44 -8.99
N LEU A 336 -31.06 14.77 -9.39
CA LEU A 336 -29.76 14.85 -8.74
C LEU A 336 -29.00 15.99 -9.39
N GLY A 337 -29.55 17.21 -9.24
CA GLY A 337 -29.19 18.36 -10.05
C GLY A 337 -27.74 18.36 -10.50
N GLU A 338 -27.55 18.59 -11.78
CA GLU A 338 -26.59 19.60 -12.20
C GLU A 338 -26.96 20.94 -11.52
N GLU A 339 -26.95 20.98 -10.18
CA GLU A 339 -26.18 22.04 -9.58
C GLU A 339 -24.80 21.76 -10.17
N ASP A 340 -24.38 22.61 -11.12
CA ASP A 340 -23.14 23.34 -10.88
C ASP A 340 -23.14 23.61 -9.38
N GLY A 341 -22.65 22.65 -8.59
CA GLY A 341 -22.56 22.83 -7.17
C GLY A 341 -21.70 24.06 -7.10
N ASP A 342 -22.30 25.19 -6.70
CA ASP A 342 -21.61 26.42 -6.42
C ASP A 342 -20.61 26.01 -5.35
N PHE A 343 -19.46 25.50 -5.79
CA PHE A 343 -18.34 25.25 -4.94
C PHE A 343 -18.09 26.63 -4.37
N PRO A 344 -18.30 26.84 -3.06
CA PRO A 344 -18.21 28.17 -2.50
C PRO A 344 -16.90 28.78 -2.98
N GLU A 345 -16.99 29.93 -3.64
CA GLU A 345 -15.78 30.60 -4.09
C GLU A 345 -14.96 30.96 -2.84
N CYS A 346 -13.64 30.92 -2.99
CA CYS A 346 -12.76 31.31 -1.90
C CYS A 346 -13.02 32.79 -1.51
N GLU A 347 -13.46 33.02 -0.27
CA GLU A 347 -13.79 34.34 0.27
C GLU A 347 -12.55 35.24 0.48
N ALA A 348 -11.34 34.75 0.19
CA ALA A 348 -10.12 35.53 0.34
C ALA A 348 -9.96 36.57 -0.79
N ILE A 349 -9.40 37.73 -0.42
CA ILE A 349 -8.96 38.76 -1.36
C ILE A 349 -7.47 38.55 -1.66
N ASN A 350 -7.13 38.46 -2.95
CA ASN A 350 -5.74 38.33 -3.39
C ASN A 350 -4.95 39.59 -3.03
N SER A 351 -3.88 39.44 -2.25
CA SER A 351 -3.02 40.55 -1.79
C SER A 351 -2.34 41.34 -2.92
N SER A 352 -2.23 40.77 -4.12
CA SER A 352 -1.51 41.36 -5.25
C SER A 352 -2.34 42.36 -6.06
N ASN A 353 -3.65 42.13 -6.19
CA ASN A 353 -4.57 42.91 -7.03
C ASN A 353 -5.82 43.39 -6.30
N ASN A 354 -6.01 42.99 -5.03
CA ASN A 354 -7.19 43.34 -4.23
C ASN A 354 -8.51 42.88 -4.85
N GLU A 355 -8.48 41.81 -5.65
CA GLU A 355 -9.64 41.16 -6.26
C GLU A 355 -9.98 39.86 -5.51
N PRO A 356 -11.25 39.40 -5.56
CA PRO A 356 -11.66 38.11 -5.01
C PRO A 356 -10.84 36.94 -5.58
N CYS A 357 -10.70 35.87 -4.81
CA CYS A 357 -10.01 34.67 -5.26
C CYS A 357 -10.94 33.79 -6.10
N GLU A 358 -10.73 33.76 -7.42
CA GLU A 358 -11.48 32.92 -8.38
C GLU A 358 -11.25 31.40 -8.24
N LYS A 359 -10.54 30.96 -7.18
CA LYS A 359 -10.32 29.53 -6.95
C LYS A 359 -11.45 28.98 -6.10
N GLU A 360 -11.93 27.80 -6.48
CA GLU A 360 -12.87 27.01 -5.68
C GLU A 360 -12.34 26.80 -4.26
N ALA A 361 -13.19 27.01 -3.25
CA ALA A 361 -12.83 26.66 -1.88
C ALA A 361 -12.66 25.14 -1.77
N MET A 362 -11.67 24.72 -0.98
CA MET A 362 -11.45 23.30 -0.73
C MET A 362 -12.26 22.88 0.49
N TYR A 363 -13.22 21.98 0.31
CA TYR A 363 -13.71 21.17 1.43
C TYR A 363 -12.58 20.24 1.86
N PRO A 364 -12.03 20.40 3.09
CA PRO A 364 -12.74 19.89 4.27
C PRO A 364 -12.63 20.69 5.60
N ARG A 365 -13.54 20.33 6.53
CA ARG A 365 -13.72 20.68 7.96
C ARG A 365 -13.99 22.15 8.32
N GLY A 366 -15.21 22.38 8.81
CA GLY A 366 -15.58 23.44 9.75
C GLY A 366 -16.10 24.73 9.12
N ASP A 367 -15.48 25.17 8.02
CA ASP A 367 -15.91 26.35 7.27
C ASP A 367 -15.37 26.30 5.82
N PRO A 368 -16.20 26.04 4.80
CA PRO A 368 -15.78 25.82 3.41
C PRO A 368 -15.48 27.13 2.66
N THR A 369 -14.89 28.13 3.31
CA THR A 369 -14.77 29.49 2.76
C THR A 369 -13.45 29.78 2.05
N TYR A 370 -12.45 28.88 2.10
CA TYR A 370 -11.12 29.17 1.54
C TYR A 370 -10.51 28.04 0.70
N CYS A 371 -9.82 28.40 -0.38
CA CYS A 371 -9.02 27.48 -1.18
C CYS A 371 -7.72 27.07 -0.45
N GLY A 372 -7.12 25.95 -0.83
CA GLY A 372 -5.92 25.43 -0.15
C GLY A 372 -4.74 26.41 -0.07
N THR A 373 -4.58 27.29 -1.06
CA THR A 373 -3.55 28.34 -1.04
C THR A 373 -3.79 29.37 0.07
N HIS A 374 -5.03 29.83 0.24
CA HIS A 374 -5.38 30.83 1.25
C HIS A 374 -5.53 30.25 2.65
N ARG A 375 -5.99 29.00 2.76
CA ARG A 375 -6.06 28.28 4.04
C ARG A 375 -4.69 28.14 4.71
N SER A 376 -3.63 27.95 3.94
CA SER A 376 -2.26 27.85 4.49
C SER A 376 -1.69 29.17 5.04
N ARG A 377 -2.40 30.30 4.84
CA ARG A 377 -1.99 31.64 5.27
C ARG A 377 -2.82 32.19 6.44
N LEU A 378 -3.94 31.53 6.77
CA LEU A 378 -4.70 31.75 8.00
C LEU A 378 -4.00 31.05 9.16
#